data_AF-A0A922IHP7-F1
#
_entry.id   AF-A0A922IHP7-F1
#
_cell.length_a   1.000
_cell.length_b   1.000
_cell.length_c   1.000
_cell.angle_alpha   90.00
_cell.angle_beta   90.00
_cell.angle_gamma   90.00
#
_symmetry.space_group_name_H-M   'P 1'
#
loop_
_entity.id
_entity.type
_entity.pdbx_description
1 polymer ?
#
loop_
_entity_poly.entity_id
_entity_poly.type
_entity_poly.pdbx_seq_one_letter_code
_entity_poly.pdbx_strand_id
1 'polypeptide(L)'
;MGFHSDDAEIDKEAPLVSISVGPTALFLLETSEAIKHEFDLSLHGSFNRAADYDHVLPIYLCHGDVVIMAGKSRLARHAVPVIFFDDDTEVVSKGALRVSHDICEKFLKQDHNDDACTHCQECLTYIRTTRINMNIRQVMPVHR
;
A
#
# COMPACT_ATOMS: atom_id res chain seq x y z
N MET A 1 -5.05 2.76 9.16
CA MET A 1 -4.01 2.02 9.90
C MET A 1 -3.07 3.06 10.54
N GLY A 2 -2.93 3.07 11.86
CA GLY A 2 -2.18 4.11 12.60
C GLY A 2 -0.65 3.94 12.56
N PHE A 3 0.10 4.88 13.10
CA PHE A 3 1.57 4.74 13.18
C PHE A 3 1.97 3.57 14.06
N HIS A 4 2.79 2.68 13.53
CA HIS A 4 3.39 1.54 14.24
C HIS A 4 4.72 1.14 13.59
N SER A 5 5.48 0.27 14.26
CA SER A 5 6.64 -0.43 13.71
C SER A 5 6.34 -1.93 13.66
N ASP A 6 6.98 -2.62 12.72
CA ASP A 6 6.88 -4.07 12.58
C ASP A 6 8.06 -4.76 13.27
N ASP A 7 7.93 -5.08 14.55
CA ASP A 7 9.03 -5.57 15.39
C ASP A 7 8.75 -6.92 16.09
N ALA A 8 7.68 -7.60 15.67
CA ALA A 8 7.24 -8.87 16.23
C ALA A 8 8.10 -10.07 15.80
N GLU A 9 8.86 -9.96 14.71
CA GLU A 9 9.73 -11.03 14.22
C GLU A 9 10.99 -11.19 15.08
N ILE A 10 11.52 -12.42 15.14
CA ILE A 10 12.81 -12.69 15.81
C ILE A 10 13.95 -12.11 14.96
N ASP A 11 13.91 -12.33 13.65
CA ASP A 11 14.84 -11.72 12.70
C ASP A 11 14.37 -10.31 12.31
N LYS A 12 15.01 -9.29 12.90
CA LYS A 12 14.72 -7.87 12.63
C LYS A 12 15.59 -7.27 11.54
N GLU A 13 16.52 -8.04 10.97
CA GLU A 13 17.41 -7.60 9.90
C GLU A 13 16.90 -8.03 8.53
N ALA A 14 16.17 -9.16 8.47
CA ALA A 14 15.52 -9.60 7.25
C ALA A 14 14.49 -8.57 6.75
N PRO A 15 14.41 -8.33 5.42
CA PRO A 15 13.55 -7.30 4.86
C PRO A 15 12.06 -7.64 5.05
N LEU A 16 11.25 -6.59 5.10
CA LEU A 16 9.80 -6.66 4.95
C LEU A 16 9.44 -6.26 3.53
N VAL A 17 8.64 -7.09 2.86
CA VAL A 17 8.09 -6.78 1.53
C VAL A 17 6.60 -6.53 1.66
N SER A 18 6.13 -5.39 1.19
CA SER A 18 4.71 -5.02 1.16
C SER A 18 4.26 -4.82 -0.28
N ILE A 19 3.19 -5.50 -0.69
CA ILE A 19 2.62 -5.44 -2.04
C ILE A 19 1.24 -4.82 -1.95
N SER A 20 0.99 -3.82 -2.80
CA SER A 20 -0.25 -3.04 -2.84
C SER A 20 -1.10 -3.39 -4.05
N VAL A 21 -2.39 -3.71 -3.84
CA VAL A 21 -3.34 -4.01 -4.92
C VAL A 21 -4.64 -3.24 -4.69
N GLY A 22 -5.09 -2.52 -5.72
CA GLY A 22 -6.35 -1.78 -5.71
C GLY A 22 -6.13 -0.26 -5.69
N PRO A 23 -7.09 0.53 -5.13
CA PRO A 23 -7.06 1.98 -5.13
C PRO A 23 -5.85 2.55 -4.40
N THR A 24 -5.35 3.71 -4.85
CA THR A 24 -4.17 4.39 -4.30
C THR A 24 -4.31 4.66 -2.79
N ALA A 25 -3.22 4.54 -2.05
CA ALA A 25 -3.17 4.93 -0.63
C ALA A 25 -2.05 5.92 -0.35
N LEU A 26 -2.24 6.73 0.69
CA LEU A 26 -1.17 7.53 1.27
C LEU A 26 -0.44 6.66 2.31
N PHE A 27 0.82 6.37 2.07
CA PHE A 27 1.72 5.74 3.01
C PHE A 27 2.61 6.80 3.65
N LEU A 28 2.69 6.80 4.97
CA LEU A 28 3.55 7.70 5.73
C LEU A 28 4.70 6.89 6.30
N LEU A 29 5.94 7.32 6.03
CA LEU A 29 7.15 6.70 6.56
C LEU A 29 7.90 7.70 7.44
N GLU A 30 8.15 7.35 8.69
CA GLU A 30 9.03 8.11 9.56
C GLU A 30 10.49 7.92 9.13
N THR A 31 11.20 9.02 8.99
CA THR A 31 12.59 9.09 8.53
C THR A 31 13.50 9.51 9.69
N SER A 32 14.72 8.96 9.71
CA SER A 32 15.68 9.26 10.79
C SER A 32 16.18 10.71 10.78
N GLU A 33 16.11 11.36 9.63
CA GLU A 33 16.59 12.72 9.40
C GLU A 33 15.41 13.61 8.99
N ALA A 34 15.44 14.88 9.38
CA ALA A 34 14.39 15.80 9.00
C ALA A 34 14.39 16.04 7.48
N ILE A 35 13.20 16.02 6.89
CA ILE A 35 12.95 16.27 5.48
C ILE A 35 12.96 17.79 5.27
N LYS A 36 13.88 18.27 4.44
CA LYS A 36 13.92 19.69 4.06
C LYS A 36 12.80 19.96 3.07
N HIS A 37 11.84 20.78 3.45
CA HIS A 37 10.77 21.22 2.54
C HIS A 37 11.29 22.34 1.63
N GLU A 38 11.25 22.11 0.32
CA GLU A 38 11.70 23.08 -0.70
C GLU A 38 10.80 24.33 -0.76
N PHE A 39 9.58 24.24 -0.22
CA PHE A 39 8.59 25.31 -0.09
C PHE A 39 8.44 25.82 1.35
N ASP A 40 9.55 25.98 2.06
CA ASP A 40 9.57 26.69 3.34
C ASP A 40 9.42 28.22 3.16
N LEU A 41 8.61 28.64 2.17
CA LEU A 41 8.17 30.01 1.99
C LEU A 41 7.34 30.35 3.22
N SER A 42 7.78 31.40 3.89
CA SER A 42 7.12 32.13 4.96
C SER A 42 5.70 32.54 4.53
N LEU A 43 4.75 31.60 4.52
CA LEU A 43 3.35 31.91 4.38
C LEU A 43 2.95 32.62 5.66
N HIS A 44 2.84 33.95 5.54
CA HIS A 44 2.37 34.86 6.58
C HIS A 44 1.14 34.29 7.30
N GLY A 45 1.27 34.02 8.59
CA GLY A 45 0.14 33.78 9.49
C GLY A 45 0.27 32.50 10.30
N SER A 46 0.90 32.61 11.47
CA SER A 46 0.54 31.98 12.76
C SER A 46 -0.22 30.64 12.77
N PHE A 47 0.07 29.70 11.87
CA PHE A 47 -0.07 28.29 12.15
C PHE A 47 1.25 27.88 12.79
N ASN A 48 1.24 27.70 14.11
CA ASN A 48 2.35 27.05 14.81
C ASN A 48 2.72 25.80 14.00
N ARG A 49 3.89 25.81 13.35
CA ARG A 49 4.43 24.61 12.70
C ARG A 49 4.36 23.52 13.74
N ALA A 50 3.53 22.51 13.50
CA ALA A 50 3.56 21.31 14.29
C ALA A 50 4.92 20.68 13.99
N ALA A 51 5.92 20.99 14.81
CA ALA A 51 7.31 20.58 14.71
C ALA A 51 7.52 19.04 14.80
N ASP A 52 6.43 18.28 14.66
CA ASP A 52 6.34 16.84 14.88
C ASP A 52 6.22 16.05 13.56
N TYR A 53 6.11 16.73 12.40
CA TYR A 53 5.96 16.08 11.08
C TYR A 53 7.15 16.25 10.13
N ASP A 54 8.19 16.98 10.53
CA ASP A 54 9.40 17.20 9.70
C ASP A 54 10.15 15.90 9.39
N HIS A 55 9.79 14.79 10.06
CA HIS A 55 10.36 13.47 9.86
C HIS A 55 9.45 12.53 9.06
N VAL A 56 8.28 12.96 8.59
CA VAL A 56 7.31 12.08 7.91
C VAL A 56 7.36 12.27 6.40
N LEU A 57 7.76 11.22 5.68
CA LEU A 57 7.75 11.16 4.23
C LEU A 57 6.41 10.59 3.73
N PRO A 58 5.56 11.40 3.07
CA PRO A 58 4.37 10.89 2.40
C PRO A 58 4.73 10.26 1.05
N ILE A 59 4.19 9.08 0.78
CA ILE A 59 4.41 8.30 -0.44
C ILE A 59 3.04 7.81 -0.95
N TYR A 60 2.72 8.05 -2.22
CA TYR A 60 1.58 7.39 -2.85
C TYR A 60 1.94 5.95 -3.18
N LEU A 61 1.10 5.01 -2.76
CA LEU A 61 1.22 3.60 -3.13
C LEU A 61 0.06 3.24 -4.06
N CYS A 62 0.35 3.09 -5.34
CA CYS A 62 -0.57 2.75 -6.41
C CYS A 62 -0.77 1.23 -6.52
N HIS A 63 -1.64 0.83 -7.44
CA HIS A 63 -1.84 -0.57 -7.80
C HIS A 63 -0.56 -1.19 -8.37
N GLY A 64 -0.10 -2.27 -7.76
CA GLY A 64 1.08 -3.02 -8.17
C GLY A 64 2.38 -2.55 -7.53
N ASP A 65 2.38 -1.44 -6.78
CA ASP A 65 3.58 -0.96 -6.10
C ASP A 65 4.04 -1.93 -5.02
N VAL A 66 5.37 -2.06 -4.92
CA VAL A 66 6.05 -2.90 -3.93
C VAL A 66 6.98 -2.04 -3.09
N VAL A 67 6.79 -2.08 -1.77
CA VAL A 67 7.68 -1.44 -0.80
C VAL A 67 8.55 -2.51 -0.16
N ILE A 68 9.87 -2.29 -0.15
CA ILE A 68 10.82 -3.13 0.56
C ILE A 68 11.46 -2.31 1.66
N MET A 69 11.18 -2.65 2.93
CA MET A 69 11.79 -2.03 4.10
C MET A 69 12.90 -2.93 4.63
N ALA A 70 14.14 -2.46 4.55
CA ALA A 70 15.35 -3.23 4.85
C ALA A 70 16.40 -2.36 5.56
N GLY A 71 17.30 -2.99 6.31
CA GLY A 71 18.29 -2.26 7.11
C GLY A 71 17.60 -1.25 8.05
N LYS A 72 18.04 0.01 8.05
CA LYS A 72 17.49 1.04 8.95
C LYS A 72 15.98 1.27 8.80
N SER A 73 15.41 1.13 7.59
CA SER A 73 13.97 1.34 7.38
C SER A 73 13.12 0.16 7.85
N ARG A 74 13.72 -1.00 8.14
CA ARG A 74 13.00 -2.21 8.55
C ARG A 74 12.18 -2.03 9.83
N LEU A 75 12.61 -1.14 10.72
CA LEU A 75 11.95 -0.81 11.98
C LEU A 75 11.36 0.62 12.01
N ALA A 76 11.40 1.33 10.88
CA ALA A 76 10.84 2.68 10.78
C ALA A 76 9.33 2.66 11.04
N ARG A 77 8.84 3.66 11.79
CA ARG A 77 7.41 3.80 12.03
C ARG A 77 6.73 4.19 10.75
N HIS A 78 5.56 3.60 10.49
CA HIS A 78 4.81 3.91 9.30
C HIS A 78 3.30 3.83 9.53
N ALA A 79 2.54 4.50 8.67
CA ALA A 79 1.09 4.58 8.73
C ALA A 79 0.45 4.55 7.34
N VAL A 80 -0.83 4.18 7.29
CA VAL A 80 -1.69 4.34 6.10
C VAL A 80 -2.97 5.05 6.58
N PRO A 81 -2.96 6.40 6.60
CA PRO A 81 -4.09 7.18 7.10
C PRO A 81 -5.29 7.25 6.14
N VAL A 82 -5.06 7.16 4.82
CA VAL A 82 -6.13 7.35 3.82
C VAL A 82 -5.95 6.45 2.59
N ILE A 83 -7.08 6.03 2.03
CA ILE A 83 -7.22 5.32 0.76
C ILE A 83 -8.08 6.21 -0.16
N PHE A 84 -7.65 6.40 -1.40
CA PHE A 84 -8.32 7.23 -2.40
C PHE A 84 -9.15 6.35 -3.34
N PHE A 85 -10.40 6.08 -2.97
CA PHE A 85 -11.29 5.20 -3.76
C PHE A 85 -11.73 5.79 -5.10
N ASP A 86 -11.71 7.11 -5.23
CA ASP A 86 -12.09 7.81 -6.48
C ASP A 86 -10.98 7.78 -7.54
N ASP A 87 -9.80 7.25 -7.21
CA ASP A 87 -8.64 7.08 -8.10
C ASP A 87 -8.60 5.66 -8.73
N ASP A 88 -9.76 5.12 -9.12
CA ASP A 88 -9.82 3.85 -9.85
C ASP A 88 -9.21 4.05 -11.25
N THR A 89 -7.96 3.63 -11.39
CA THR A 89 -7.27 3.65 -12.68
C THR A 89 -7.78 2.51 -13.57
N GLU A 90 -7.82 2.76 -14.88
CA GLU A 90 -8.17 1.74 -15.88
C GLU A 90 -7.33 0.46 -15.72
N VAL A 91 -6.09 0.59 -15.23
CA VAL A 91 -5.18 -0.53 -14.95
C VAL A 91 -5.72 -1.46 -13.87
N VAL A 92 -6.26 -0.91 -12.78
CA VAL A 92 -6.83 -1.68 -11.66
C VAL A 92 -8.02 -2.50 -12.16
N SER A 93 -8.97 -1.84 -12.82
CA SER A 93 -10.19 -2.45 -13.34
C SER A 93 -9.89 -3.54 -14.38
N LYS A 94 -9.01 -3.27 -15.36
CA LYS A 94 -8.62 -4.27 -16.38
C LYS A 94 -7.86 -5.45 -15.77
N GLY A 95 -6.97 -5.20 -14.81
CA GLY A 95 -6.25 -6.24 -14.10
C GLY A 95 -7.19 -7.15 -13.32
N ALA A 96 -8.15 -6.56 -12.60
CA ALA A 96 -9.16 -7.31 -11.84
C ALA A 96 -10.06 -8.16 -12.75
N LEU A 97 -10.54 -7.60 -13.86
CA LEU A 97 -11.35 -8.34 -14.84
C LEU A 97 -10.58 -9.50 -15.46
N ARG A 98 -9.32 -9.28 -15.84
CA ARG A 98 -8.48 -10.36 -16.40
C ARG A 98 -8.31 -11.51 -15.40
N VAL A 99 -7.95 -11.19 -14.15
CA VAL A 99 -7.76 -12.21 -13.11
C VAL A 99 -9.07 -12.91 -12.78
N SER A 100 -10.18 -12.18 -12.73
CA SER A 100 -11.48 -12.78 -12.43
C SER A 100 -11.98 -13.71 -13.53
N HIS A 101 -11.81 -13.34 -14.80
CA HIS A 101 -12.07 -14.24 -15.94
C HIS A 101 -11.22 -15.51 -15.84
N ASP A 102 -9.90 -15.38 -15.63
CA ASP A 102 -8.99 -16.53 -15.49
C ASP A 102 -9.42 -17.48 -14.35
N ILE A 103 -9.82 -16.93 -13.19
CA ILE A 103 -10.28 -17.72 -12.03
C ILE A 103 -11.62 -18.39 -12.35
N CYS A 104 -12.57 -17.65 -12.90
CA CYS A 104 -13.91 -18.17 -13.11
C CYS A 104 -13.93 -19.21 -14.23
N GLU A 105 -13.14 -19.05 -15.30
CA GLU A 105 -12.93 -20.10 -16.31
C GLU A 105 -12.35 -21.38 -15.69
N LYS A 106 -11.27 -21.26 -14.90
CA LYS A 106 -10.55 -22.42 -14.34
C LYS A 106 -11.33 -23.15 -13.25
N PHE A 107 -11.96 -22.41 -12.34
CA PHE A 107 -12.53 -22.97 -11.12
C PHE A 107 -14.06 -23.08 -11.16
N LEU A 108 -14.74 -22.08 -11.74
CA LEU A 108 -16.20 -22.02 -11.76
C LEU A 108 -16.78 -22.59 -13.07
N LYS A 109 -15.95 -22.77 -14.11
CA LYS A 109 -16.31 -23.34 -15.42
C LYS A 109 -17.52 -22.64 -16.07
N GLN A 110 -17.66 -21.33 -15.84
CA GLN A 110 -18.66 -20.50 -16.48
C GLN A 110 -18.08 -19.88 -17.76
N ASP A 111 -18.94 -19.70 -18.76
CA ASP A 111 -18.59 -19.03 -20.01
C ASP A 111 -18.76 -17.51 -19.86
N HIS A 112 -17.76 -16.75 -20.30
CA HIS A 112 -17.55 -15.33 -19.95
C HIS A 112 -17.95 -14.35 -21.06
N ASN A 113 -18.75 -14.80 -22.02
CA ASN A 113 -19.16 -13.92 -23.11
C ASN A 113 -19.97 -12.72 -22.56
N ASP A 114 -19.43 -11.52 -22.83
CA ASP A 114 -19.94 -10.19 -22.46
C ASP A 114 -20.06 -9.92 -20.96
N ASP A 115 -19.04 -9.31 -20.32
CA ASP A 115 -19.02 -8.45 -19.10
C ASP A 115 -20.09 -8.62 -17.98
N ALA A 116 -20.86 -9.70 -17.97
CA ALA A 116 -22.10 -9.91 -17.23
C ALA A 116 -21.96 -11.11 -16.29
N CYS A 117 -20.81 -11.79 -16.30
CA CYS A 117 -20.50 -12.79 -15.30
C CYS A 117 -20.54 -12.14 -13.91
N THR A 118 -21.50 -12.57 -13.09
CA THR A 118 -21.72 -12.02 -11.75
C THR A 118 -20.47 -12.11 -10.89
N HIS A 119 -19.74 -13.23 -10.94
CA HIS A 119 -18.52 -13.42 -10.15
C HIS A 119 -17.39 -12.47 -10.55
N CYS A 120 -17.25 -12.20 -11.85
CA CYS A 120 -16.27 -11.25 -12.35
C CYS A 120 -16.61 -9.81 -11.93
N GLN A 121 -17.91 -9.46 -11.95
CA GLN A 121 -18.39 -8.16 -11.47
C GLN A 121 -18.27 -8.01 -9.94
N GLU A 122 -18.48 -9.07 -9.17
CA GLU A 122 -18.23 -9.09 -7.73
C GLU A 122 -16.75 -8.86 -7.41
N CYS A 123 -15.85 -9.52 -8.15
CA CYS A 123 -14.40 -9.31 -8.02
C CYS A 123 -14.01 -7.87 -8.36
N LEU A 124 -14.53 -7.33 -9.46
CA LEU A 124 -14.29 -5.94 -9.87
C LEU A 124 -14.80 -4.95 -8.82
N THR A 125 -16.02 -5.17 -8.32
CA THR A 125 -16.62 -4.33 -7.27
C THR A 125 -15.79 -4.36 -5.99
N TYR A 126 -15.32 -5.55 -5.59
CA TYR A 126 -14.44 -5.71 -4.43
C TYR A 126 -13.15 -4.92 -4.60
N ILE A 127 -12.46 -5.06 -5.74
CA ILE A 127 -11.21 -4.35 -6.02
C ILE A 127 -11.41 -2.83 -6.10
N ARG A 128 -12.55 -2.34 -6.59
CA ARG A 128 -12.84 -0.89 -6.64
C ARG A 128 -13.11 -0.27 -5.27
N THR A 129 -13.66 -1.05 -4.36
CA THR A 129 -14.12 -0.58 -3.04
C THR A 129 -13.21 -0.99 -1.90
N THR A 130 -12.16 -1.76 -2.20
CA THR A 130 -11.22 -2.30 -1.20
C THR A 130 -9.79 -2.18 -1.69
N ARG A 131 -8.88 -1.87 -0.77
CA ARG A 131 -7.44 -1.99 -0.99
C ARG A 131 -6.91 -3.24 -0.27
N ILE A 132 -6.12 -4.03 -0.99
CA ILE A 132 -5.43 -5.19 -0.44
C ILE A 132 -3.96 -4.83 -0.24
N ASN A 133 -3.43 -5.18 0.93
CA ASN A 133 -2.01 -5.08 1.26
C ASN A 133 -1.50 -6.46 1.69
N MET A 134 -0.45 -6.95 1.05
CA MET A 134 0.19 -8.22 1.40
C MET A 134 1.59 -7.96 1.96
N ASN A 135 1.81 -8.30 3.24
CA ASN A 135 3.12 -8.19 3.88
C ASN A 135 3.77 -9.58 3.97
N ILE A 136 5.01 -9.70 3.48
CA ILE A 136 5.83 -10.91 3.49
C ILE A 136 7.07 -10.62 4.33
N ARG A 137 7.37 -11.53 5.27
CA ARG A 137 8.42 -11.36 6.27
C ARG A 137 9.12 -12.68 6.55
N GLN A 138 10.40 -12.63 6.87
CA GLN A 138 11.12 -13.77 7.44
C GLN A 138 11.04 -13.70 8.97
N VAL A 139 10.45 -14.73 9.58
CA VAL A 139 10.21 -14.73 11.04
C VAL A 139 11.43 -15.25 11.82
N MET A 140 12.09 -16.28 11.29
CA MET A 140 13.23 -16.96 11.92
C MET A 140 14.54 -16.61 11.20
N PRO A 141 15.66 -16.42 11.92
CA PRO A 141 16.97 -16.20 11.29
C PRO A 141 17.41 -17.38 10.40
N VAL A 142 18.12 -17.08 9.31
CA VAL A 142 18.67 -18.11 8.40
C VAL A 142 19.79 -18.92 9.06
N HIS A 143 20.50 -18.33 10.02
CA HIS A 143 21.58 -18.96 10.77
C HIS A 143 21.31 -18.87 12.27
N ARG A 144 21.44 -20.01 12.98
CA ARG A 144 21.29 -20.12 14.44
C ARG A 144 22.57 -19.72 15.16
#